data_AF-A0A6T5UU76-F1
#
_entry.id   AF-A0A6T5UU76-F1
#
_cell.length_a   1.000
_cell.length_b   1.000
_cell.length_c   1.000
_cell.angle_alpha   90.00
_cell.angle_beta   90.00
_cell.angle_gamma   90.00
#
_symmetry.space_group_name_H-M   'P 1'
#
loop_
_entity.id
_entity.type
_entity.pdbx_description
1 polymer ?
#
loop_
_entity_poly.entity_id
_entity_poly.type
_entity_poly.pdbx_seq_one_letter_code
_entity_poly.pdbx_strand_id
1 'polypeptide(L)'
;MQSFAMSLPHGEGGSRASGGPGEAQSVRPTPATEALEAGLTSGLKGLAASSVSVFLANQYWPAFRHGLNVSAKTALVVTPFFFYFFLDAEHQLAERRLSEYSRKGPERG
;
A
#
# COMPACT_ATOMS: atom_id res chain seq x y z
N MET A 1 31.40 8.66 71.98
CA MET A 1 31.18 9.89 71.18
C MET A 1 30.52 9.45 69.88
N GLN A 2 29.20 9.63 69.77
CA GLN A 2 28.54 10.63 68.90
C GLN A 2 28.72 10.30 67.41
N SER A 3 27.71 10.19 66.55
CA SER A 3 26.25 10.14 66.65
C SER A 3 25.77 9.56 65.32
N PHE A 4 24.80 8.66 65.38
CA PHE A 4 24.06 8.14 64.23
C PHE A 4 23.12 9.26 63.73
N ALA A 5 23.33 9.77 62.51
CA ALA A 5 22.39 10.68 61.85
C ALA A 5 21.71 9.95 60.70
N MET A 6 20.58 9.33 61.03
CA MET A 6 19.55 8.88 60.12
C MET A 6 18.68 10.10 59.76
N SER A 7 18.57 10.44 58.49
CA SER A 7 17.55 11.38 57.99
C SER A 7 17.14 11.03 56.55
N LEU A 8 15.88 11.27 56.25
CA LEU A 8 14.99 10.62 55.29
C LEU A 8 15.25 10.91 53.80
N PRO A 9 14.68 10.08 52.89
CA PRO A 9 14.75 10.29 51.45
C PRO A 9 13.88 11.48 51.01
N HIS A 10 14.45 12.41 50.26
CA HIS A 10 13.68 13.35 49.46
C HIS A 10 13.23 12.66 48.18
N GLY A 11 11.93 12.40 48.09
CA GLY A 11 11.27 12.12 46.83
C GLY A 11 11.24 13.38 45.99
N GLU A 12 12.04 13.42 44.94
CA GLU A 12 11.76 14.25 43.77
C GLU A 12 11.27 13.34 42.64
N GLY A 13 9.99 13.49 42.34
CA GLY A 13 9.35 12.96 41.16
C GLY A 13 9.94 13.63 39.91
N GLY A 14 11.00 13.05 39.38
CA GLY A 14 11.47 13.31 38.03
C GLY A 14 10.99 12.20 37.12
N SER A 15 9.69 12.21 36.78
CA SER A 15 9.11 11.41 35.70
C SER A 15 9.81 11.82 34.40
N ARG A 16 10.97 11.23 34.13
CA ARG A 16 11.60 11.24 32.80
C ARG A 16 10.79 10.30 31.93
N ALA A 17 9.61 10.77 31.56
CA ALA A 17 9.02 10.49 30.27
C ALA A 17 10.00 11.02 29.21
N SER A 18 11.07 10.26 28.95
CA SER A 18 11.74 10.29 27.65
C SER A 18 10.87 9.46 26.70
N GLY A 19 9.63 9.91 26.52
CA GLY A 19 8.92 9.70 25.28
C GLY A 19 9.61 10.58 24.26
N GLY A 20 10.74 10.11 23.75
CA GLY A 20 11.25 10.63 22.49
C GLY A 20 10.09 10.58 21.49
N PRO A 21 9.88 11.63 20.68
CA PRO A 21 8.87 11.58 19.63
C PRO A 21 9.16 10.30 18.88
N GLY A 22 8.19 9.38 18.91
CA GLY A 22 8.33 8.04 18.38
C GLY A 22 9.05 8.17 17.06
N GLU A 23 10.14 7.42 16.92
CA GLU A 23 10.83 7.26 15.65
C GLU A 23 9.71 7.10 14.62
N ALA A 24 9.48 8.17 13.86
CA ALA A 24 8.94 8.07 12.54
C ALA A 24 10.03 7.29 11.84
N GLN A 25 9.99 5.97 12.06
CA GLN A 25 10.73 4.95 11.37
C GLN A 25 10.57 5.41 9.95
N SER A 26 11.64 5.98 9.39
CA SER A 26 11.59 6.56 8.08
C SER A 26 11.19 5.40 7.20
N VAL A 27 9.89 5.30 6.87
CA VAL A 27 9.37 4.31 5.96
C VAL A 27 9.92 4.79 4.64
N ARG A 28 11.21 4.50 4.41
CA ARG A 28 11.79 4.57 3.08
C ARG A 28 10.83 3.72 2.28
N PRO A 29 10.12 4.31 1.31
CA PRO A 29 9.12 3.58 0.57
C PRO A 29 9.86 2.38 -0.02
N THR A 30 9.50 1.21 0.50
CA THR A 30 10.04 -0.03 -0.01
C THR A 30 9.55 -0.18 -1.45
N PRO A 31 10.29 -0.87 -2.32
CA PRO A 31 9.81 -1.24 -3.65
C PRO A 31 8.37 -1.74 -3.67
N ALA A 32 8.02 -2.52 -2.65
CA ALA A 32 6.70 -3.09 -2.48
C ALA A 32 5.64 -2.01 -2.23
N THR A 33 5.92 -1.00 -1.41
CA THR A 33 4.97 0.09 -1.13
C THR A 33 4.75 1.00 -2.35
N GLU A 34 5.79 1.29 -3.14
CA GLU A 34 5.66 2.10 -4.36
C GLU A 34 4.87 1.37 -5.46
N ALA A 35 5.12 0.07 -5.62
CA ALA A 35 4.37 -0.78 -6.56
C ALA A 35 2.90 -0.91 -6.14
N LEU A 36 2.64 -1.02 -4.83
CA LEU A 36 1.29 -1.15 -4.30
C LEU A 36 0.52 0.17 -4.44
N GLU A 37 1.15 1.32 -4.20
CA GLU A 37 0.51 2.64 -4.35
C GLU A 37 0.20 2.97 -5.81
N ALA A 38 1.12 2.67 -6.74
CA ALA A 38 0.87 2.82 -8.18
C ALA A 38 -0.25 1.88 -8.65
N GLY A 39 -0.16 0.59 -8.33
CA GLY A 39 -1.17 -0.41 -8.68
C GLY A 39 -2.55 -0.11 -8.08
N LEU A 40 -2.60 0.42 -6.85
CA LEU A 40 -3.86 0.84 -6.23
C LEU A 40 -4.47 2.02 -6.97
N THR A 41 -3.66 3.00 -7.37
CA THR A 41 -4.11 4.20 -8.09
C THR A 41 -4.62 3.85 -9.49
N SER A 42 -3.87 3.02 -10.23
CA SER A 42 -4.28 2.55 -11.55
C SER A 42 -5.49 1.62 -11.48
N GLY A 43 -5.53 0.72 -10.48
CA GLY A 43 -6.68 -0.12 -10.16
C GLY A 43 -7.93 0.71 -9.86
N LEU A 44 -7.85 1.73 -9.01
CA LEU A 44 -8.96 2.62 -8.67
C LEU A 44 -9.55 3.30 -9.92
N LYS A 45 -8.70 3.75 -10.85
CA LYS A 45 -9.16 4.32 -12.13
C LYS A 45 -9.90 3.29 -12.97
N GLY A 46 -9.37 2.06 -13.05
CA GLY A 46 -10.04 0.94 -13.73
C GLY A 46 -11.38 0.57 -13.10
N LEU A 47 -11.45 0.58 -11.76
CA LEU A 47 -12.67 0.30 -11.00
C LEU A 47 -13.71 1.40 -11.19
N ALA A 48 -13.32 2.67 -11.12
CA ALA A 48 -14.21 3.80 -11.37
C ALA A 48 -14.81 3.74 -12.78
N ALA A 49 -13.97 3.53 -13.80
CA ALA A 49 -14.45 3.41 -15.18
C ALA A 49 -15.40 2.21 -15.34
N SER A 50 -15.00 1.02 -14.86
CA SER A 50 -15.82 -0.18 -15.00
C SER A 50 -17.14 -0.08 -14.23
N SER A 51 -17.13 0.46 -13.01
CA SER A 51 -18.35 0.66 -12.22
C SER A 51 -19.35 1.57 -12.93
N VAL A 52 -18.87 2.66 -13.54
CA VAL A 52 -19.73 3.56 -14.32
C VAL A 52 -20.28 2.84 -15.55
N SER A 53 -19.44 2.08 -16.27
CA SER A 53 -19.87 1.28 -17.43
C SER A 53 -20.92 0.23 -17.05
N VAL A 54 -20.72 -0.51 -15.96
CA VAL A 54 -21.67 -1.53 -15.47
C VAL A 54 -22.96 -0.87 -14.99
N PHE A 55 -22.89 0.29 -14.33
CA PHE A 55 -24.07 1.04 -13.92
C PHE A 55 -24.89 1.49 -15.14
N LEU A 56 -24.26 2.10 -16.14
CA LEU A 56 -24.92 2.51 -17.38
C LEU A 56 -25.50 1.31 -18.13
N ALA A 57 -24.76 0.22 -18.26
CA ALA A 57 -25.23 -1.00 -18.91
C ALA A 57 -26.43 -1.61 -18.17
N ASN A 58 -26.45 -1.55 -16.83
CA ASN A 58 -27.57 -2.03 -16.03
C ASN A 58 -28.82 -1.13 -16.14
N GLN A 59 -28.64 0.18 -16.35
CA GLN A 59 -29.73 1.16 -16.46
C GLN A 59 -30.35 1.19 -17.85
N TYR A 60 -29.54 1.15 -18.91
CA TYR A 60 -30.01 1.36 -20.29
C TYR A 60 -30.20 0.06 -21.09
N TRP A 61 -29.64 -1.07 -20.64
CA TRP A 61 -29.68 -2.32 -21.39
C TRP A 61 -30.48 -3.42 -20.68
N PRO A 62 -31.75 -3.66 -21.08
CA PRO A 62 -32.61 -4.66 -20.45
C PRO A 62 -32.02 -6.08 -20.50
N ALA A 63 -31.34 -6.42 -21.60
CA ALA A 63 -30.66 -7.70 -21.79
C ALA A 63 -29.51 -7.90 -20.80
N PHE A 64 -28.76 -6.84 -20.49
CA PHE A 64 -27.68 -6.88 -19.49
C PHE A 64 -28.23 -6.94 -18.06
N ARG A 65 -29.36 -6.28 -17.81
CA ARG A 65 -30.06 -6.32 -16.52
C ARG A 65 -30.59 -7.71 -16.19
N HIS A 66 -31.25 -8.36 -17.15
CA HIS A 66 -31.91 -9.66 -16.98
C HIS A 66 -31.00 -10.86 -17.30
N GLY A 67 -29.94 -10.67 -18.09
CA GLY A 67 -29.03 -11.74 -18.49
C GLY A 67 -27.85 -11.99 -17.54
N LEU A 68 -27.49 -11.02 -16.69
CA LEU A 68 -26.35 -11.13 -15.78
C LEU A 68 -26.77 -11.07 -14.31
N ASN A 69 -26.39 -12.11 -13.57
CA ASN A 69 -26.51 -12.15 -12.12
C ASN A 69 -25.60 -11.12 -11.45
N VAL A 70 -25.92 -10.75 -10.21
CA VAL A 70 -25.15 -9.76 -9.42
C VAL A 70 -23.68 -10.15 -9.33
N SER A 71 -23.37 -11.44 -9.14
CA SER A 71 -22.00 -11.96 -9.12
C SER A 71 -21.24 -11.73 -10.43
N ALA A 72 -21.92 -11.79 -11.58
CA ALA A 72 -21.28 -11.58 -12.87
C ALA A 72 -21.02 -10.09 -13.11
N LYS A 73 -21.93 -9.22 -12.65
CA LYS A 73 -21.73 -7.76 -12.67
C LYS A 73 -20.56 -7.34 -11.78
N THR A 74 -20.43 -7.91 -10.58
CA THR A 74 -19.25 -7.68 -9.74
C THR A 74 -17.97 -8.21 -10.38
N ALA A 75 -18.00 -9.38 -11.03
CA ALA A 75 -16.83 -9.87 -11.77
C ALA A 75 -16.39 -8.89 -12.87
N LEU A 76 -17.33 -8.24 -13.56
CA LEU A 76 -17.02 -7.22 -14.57
C LEU A 76 -16.37 -5.95 -13.99
N VAL A 77 -16.62 -5.63 -12.71
CA VAL A 77 -15.97 -4.50 -12.02
C VAL A 77 -14.61 -4.91 -11.44
N VAL A 78 -14.53 -6.09 -10.83
CA VAL A 78 -13.36 -6.56 -10.09
C VAL A 78 -12.25 -7.06 -11.01
N THR A 79 -12.59 -7.71 -12.13
CA THR A 79 -11.59 -8.21 -13.10
C THR A 79 -10.71 -7.11 -13.69
N PRO A 80 -11.25 -5.99 -14.21
CA PRO A 80 -10.40 -4.91 -14.73
C PRO A 80 -9.57 -4.24 -13.63
N PHE A 81 -10.08 -4.16 -12.38
CA PHE A 81 -9.27 -3.67 -11.26
C PHE A 81 -8.00 -4.52 -11.08
N PHE A 82 -8.16 -5.85 -10.98
CA PHE A 82 -7.00 -6.74 -10.84
C PHE A 82 -6.11 -6.71 -12.07
N PHE A 83 -6.68 -6.66 -13.27
CA PHE A 83 -5.93 -6.59 -14.51
C PHE A 83 -4.99 -5.38 -14.53
N TYR A 84 -5.49 -4.18 -14.23
CA TYR A 84 -4.65 -2.97 -14.17
C TYR A 84 -3.62 -3.04 -13.04
N PHE A 85 -4.01 -3.54 -11.86
CA PHE A 85 -3.08 -3.72 -10.75
C PHE A 85 -1.90 -4.64 -11.10
N PHE A 86 -2.18 -5.80 -11.70
CA PHE A 86 -1.13 -6.76 -12.09
C PHE A 86 -0.24 -6.20 -13.20
N LEU A 87 -0.83 -5.50 -14.18
CA LEU A 87 -0.07 -4.93 -15.30
C LEU A 87 0.92 -3.86 -14.81
N ASP A 88 0.50 -3.01 -13.88
CA ASP A 88 1.34 -1.97 -13.28
C ASP A 88 2.42 -2.57 -12.37
N ALA A 89 2.07 -3.59 -11.58
CA ALA A 89 3.02 -4.34 -10.76
C ALA A 89 4.10 -5.05 -11.61
N GLU A 90 3.71 -5.67 -12.73
CA GLU A 90 4.67 -6.25 -13.67
C GLU A 90 5.55 -5.19 -14.33
N HIS A 91 4.99 -4.04 -14.69
CA HIS A 91 5.74 -2.96 -15.31
C HIS A 91 6.89 -2.48 -14.42
N GLN A 92 6.62 -2.24 -13.12
CA GLN A 92 7.67 -1.83 -12.18
C GLN A 92 8.72 -2.93 -11.93
N LEU A 93 8.30 -4.20 -11.90
CA LEU A 93 9.21 -5.34 -11.78
C LEU A 93 10.11 -5.48 -13.02
N ALA A 94 9.57 -5.25 -14.21
CA ALA A 94 10.31 -5.28 -15.47
C ALA A 94 11.33 -4.15 -15.55
N GLU A 95 10.93 -2.93 -15.16
CA GLU A 95 11.80 -1.75 -15.14
C GLU A 95 12.97 -1.92 -14.15
N ARG A 96 12.72 -2.54 -13.00
CA ARG A 96 13.80 -2.92 -12.05
C ARG A 96 14.72 -4.02 -12.59
N ARG A 97 14.20 -5.03 -13.29
CA ARG A 97 15.07 -6.04 -13.92
C ARG A 97 16.00 -5.41 -14.96
N LEU A 98 15.49 -4.48 -15.76
CA LEU A 98 16.26 -3.80 -16.79
C LEU A 98 17.41 -2.96 -16.20
N SER A 99 17.16 -2.25 -15.09
CA SER A 99 18.21 -1.48 -14.40
C SER A 99 19.28 -2.37 -13.75
N GLU A 100 18.91 -3.54 -13.21
CA GLU A 100 19.87 -4.54 -12.72
C GLU A 100 20.75 -5.12 -13.85
N TYR A 101 20.17 -5.41 -15.02
CA TYR A 101 20.94 -5.86 -16.19
C TYR A 101 21.89 -4.78 -16.72
N SER A 102 21.45 -3.51 -16.71
CA SER A 102 22.31 -2.39 -17.12
C SER A 102 23.46 -2.15 -16.13
N ARG A 103 23.22 -2.41 -14.84
CA ARG A 103 24.24 -2.31 -13.77
C ARG A 103 25.23 -3.47 -13.76
N LYS A 104 24.79 -4.69 -14.05
CA LYS A 104 25.65 -5.88 -14.27
C LYS A 104 26.13 -5.95 -15.72
N GLY A 105 26.70 -4.84 -16.22
CA GLY A 105 27.30 -4.78 -17.56
C GLY A 105 28.09 -6.05 -17.89
N PRO A 106 28.08 -6.49 -19.16
CA PRO A 106 28.43 -7.85 -19.53
C PRO A 106 29.89 -8.12 -19.17
N GLU A 107 30.09 -8.86 -18.08
CA GLU A 107 31.33 -9.58 -17.80
C GLU A 107 31.46 -10.65 -18.90
N ARG A 108 31.90 -10.22 -20.08
CA ARG A 108 32.38 -11.10 -21.14
C ARG A 108 33.72 -11.64 -20.67
N GLY A 109 33.74 -12.91 -20.28
CA GLY A 109 34.96 -13.72 -20.23
C GLY A 109 35.59 -13.89 -21.60
#